data_AF-A0A941WXJ1-F1
#
_entry.id   AF-A0A941WXJ1-F1
#
_cell.length_a   1.000
_cell.length_b   1.000
_cell.length_c   1.000
_cell.angle_alpha   90.00
_cell.angle_beta   90.00
_cell.angle_gamma   90.00
#
_symmetry.space_group_name_H-M   'P 1'
#
loop_
_entity.id
_entity.type
_entity.pdbx_description
1 polymer ?
#
loop_
_entity_poly.entity_id
_entity_poly.type
_entity_poly.pdbx_seq_one_letter_code
_entity_poly.pdbx_strand_id
1 'polypeptide(L)'
;MNLIVVFLQKAIAQGIAILYGANGEIVTEKSGNLNLGVPGMMYMGGVAGLMGAFLYENSVEAPVPFVGMLIALVCALVCSGLGALIYSVLT
;
A
#
# COMPACT_ATOMS: atom_id res chain seq x y z
N MET A 1 21.95 -27.37 6.35
CA MET A 1 20.85 -26.74 7.12
C MET A 1 19.56 -26.97 6.34
N ASN A 2 18.55 -27.58 6.95
CA ASN A 2 17.30 -27.95 6.25
C ASN A 2 16.60 -26.66 5.76
N LEU A 3 16.12 -26.65 4.52
CA LEU A 3 15.60 -25.45 3.84
C LEU A 3 14.46 -24.78 4.63
N ILE A 4 13.63 -25.60 5.28
CA ILE A 4 12.55 -25.17 6.19
C ILE A 4 13.08 -24.35 7.37
N VAL A 5 14.22 -24.75 7.96
CA VAL A 5 14.80 -24.06 9.13
C VAL A 5 15.37 -22.70 8.73
N VAL A 6 16.03 -22.60 7.57
CA VAL A 6 16.53 -21.32 7.03
C VAL A 6 15.38 -20.38 6.70
N PHE A 7 14.32 -20.91 6.07
CA PHE A 7 13.13 -20.13 5.74
C PHE A 7 12.45 -19.57 6.99
N LEU A 8 12.23 -20.40 8.02
CA LEU A 8 11.67 -19.97 9.30
C LEU A 8 12.52 -18.89 9.97
N GLN A 9 13.84 -19.07 10.02
CA GLN A 9 14.74 -18.08 10.60
C GLN A 9 14.65 -16.72 9.88
N LYS A 10 14.58 -16.73 8.54
CA LYS A 10 14.45 -15.50 7.73
C LYS A 10 13.08 -14.85 7.89
N ALA A 11 12.00 -15.64 7.90
CA ALA A 11 10.64 -15.14 8.10
C ALA A 11 10.48 -14.46 9.47
N ILE A 12 11.04 -15.07 10.53
CA ILE A 12 11.03 -14.50 11.89
C ILE A 12 11.82 -13.20 11.92
N ALA A 13 13.02 -13.16 11.35
CA ALA A 13 13.85 -11.94 11.31
C ALA A 13 13.13 -10.78 10.58
N GLN A 14 12.50 -11.06 9.44
CA GLN A 14 11.72 -10.05 8.70
C GLN A 14 10.47 -9.62 9.48
N GLY A 15 9.75 -10.56 10.10
CA GLY A 15 8.54 -10.29 10.87
C GLY A 15 8.80 -9.42 12.10
N ILE A 16 9.91 -9.64 12.80
CA ILE A 16 10.30 -8.82 13.96
C ILE A 16 10.58 -7.38 13.55
N ALA A 17 11.31 -7.16 12.45
CA ALA A 17 11.60 -5.82 11.95
C ALA A 17 10.31 -5.06 11.58
N ILE A 18 9.36 -5.72 10.92
CA ILE A 18 8.06 -5.14 10.57
C ILE A 18 7.25 -4.84 11.83
N LEU A 19 7.25 -5.74 12.82
CA LEU A 19 6.49 -5.57 14.06
C LEU A 19 6.98 -4.37 14.87
N TYR A 20 8.30 -4.20 15.05
CA TYR A 20 8.85 -3.03 15.74
C TYR A 20 8.68 -1.74 14.94
N GLY A 21 8.78 -1.80 13.61
CA GLY A 21 8.48 -0.65 12.74
C GLY A 21 7.03 -0.17 12.90
N ALA A 22 6.07 -1.08 12.82
CA ALA A 22 4.65 -0.77 12.99
C ALA A 22 4.32 -0.25 14.40
N ASN A 23 4.92 -0.83 15.45
CA ASN A 23 4.73 -0.34 16.81
C ASN A 23 5.30 1.08 17.01
N GLY A 24 6.46 1.36 16.43
CA GLY A 24 7.05 2.71 16.43
C GLY A 24 6.14 3.72 15.72
N GLU A 25 5.61 3.35 14.56
CA GLU A 25 4.62 4.13 13.82
C GLU A 25 3.38 4.44 14.66
N ILE A 26 2.77 3.43 15.29
CA ILE A 26 1.58 3.60 16.14
C ILE A 26 1.86 4.53 17.33
N VAL A 27 3.02 4.40 17.98
CA VAL A 27 3.41 5.31 19.08
C VAL A 27 3.55 6.74 18.58
N THR A 28 4.12 6.92 17.38
CA THR A 28 4.31 8.22 16.74
C THR A 28 2.96 8.84 16.36
N GLU A 29 2.05 8.07 15.76
CA GLU A 29 0.68 8.50 15.48
C GLU A 29 -0.08 8.91 16.74
N LYS A 30 -0.01 8.11 17.81
CA LYS A 30 -0.66 8.44 19.09
C LYS A 30 -0.03 9.64 19.81
N SER A 31 1.20 10.01 19.46
CA SER A 31 1.86 11.22 19.96
C SER A 31 1.48 12.50 19.19
N GLY A 32 0.63 12.38 18.16
CA GLY A 32 0.15 13.50 17.36
C GLY A 32 0.97 13.78 16.11
N ASN A 33 1.97 12.94 15.78
CA ASN A 33 2.69 12.99 14.52
C ASN A 33 2.11 11.91 13.58
N LEU A 34 1.32 12.34 12.60
CA LEU A 34 0.54 11.43 11.76
C LEU A 34 1.45 10.71 10.76
N ASN A 35 2.07 9.60 11.16
CA ASN A 35 2.74 8.72 10.23
C ASN A 35 1.76 7.70 9.66
N LEU A 36 1.06 8.09 8.59
CA LEU A 36 0.14 7.26 7.78
C LEU A 36 0.72 5.89 7.37
N GLY A 37 2.01 5.66 7.61
CA GLY A 37 2.72 4.43 7.36
C GLY A 37 2.93 4.25 5.87
N VAL A 38 4.13 3.82 5.51
CA VAL A 38 4.39 3.30 4.15
C VAL A 38 3.35 2.24 3.75
N PRO A 39 2.94 1.27 4.61
CA PRO A 39 1.91 0.30 4.23
C PRO A 39 0.52 0.89 4.06
N GLY A 40 0.13 1.91 4.82
CA GLY A 40 -1.18 2.56 4.70
C GLY A 40 -1.34 3.32 3.38
N MET A 41 -0.32 4.09 3.00
CA MET A 41 -0.27 4.76 1.70
C MET A 41 -0.27 3.77 0.53
N MET A 42 0.43 2.64 0.69
CA MET A 42 0.48 1.57 -0.32
C MET A 42 -0.89 0.89 -0.49
N TYR A 43 -1.62 0.66 0.60
CA TYR A 43 -2.98 0.12 0.57
C TYR A 43 -3.96 1.07 -0.13
N MET A 44 -3.87 2.36 0.15
CA MET A 44 -4.74 3.38 -0.44
C MET A 44 -4.62 3.41 -1.98
N GLY A 45 -3.39 3.31 -2.50
CA GLY A 45 -3.14 3.16 -3.94
C GLY A 45 -3.66 1.84 -4.51
N GLY A 46 -3.45 0.72 -3.82
CA GLY A 46 -3.88 -0.61 -4.27
C GLY A 46 -5.41 -0.72 -4.41
N VAL A 47 -6.17 -0.24 -3.42
CA VAL A 47 -7.64 -0.24 -3.47
C VAL A 47 -8.15 0.69 -4.56
N ALA A 48 -7.59 1.88 -4.70
CA ALA A 48 -7.99 2.84 -5.73
C ALA A 48 -7.72 2.32 -7.15
N GLY A 49 -6.58 1.66 -7.37
CA GLY A 49 -6.24 1.06 -8.66
C GLY A 49 -7.20 -0.05 -9.07
N LEU A 50 -7.53 -0.96 -8.15
CA LEU A 50 -8.54 -2.00 -8.37
C LEU A 50 -9.91 -1.39 -8.66
N MET A 51 -10.35 -0.45 -7.84
CA MET A 51 -11.65 0.19 -8.00
C MET A 51 -11.75 0.96 -9.33
N GLY A 52 -10.68 1.61 -9.77
CA GLY A 52 -10.59 2.27 -11.08
C GLY A 52 -10.72 1.30 -12.26
N ALA A 53 -10.05 0.15 -12.20
CA ALA A 53 -10.20 -0.89 -13.22
C ALA A 53 -11.62 -1.48 -13.24
N PHE A 54 -12.18 -1.79 -12.06
CA PHE A 54 -13.53 -2.32 -11.94
C PHE A 54 -14.58 -1.37 -12.52
N LEU A 55 -14.48 -0.06 -12.25
CA LEU A 55 -15.41 0.92 -12.82
C LEU A 55 -15.29 1.00 -14.35
N TYR A 56 -14.08 0.90 -14.90
CA TYR A 56 -13.87 0.89 -16.34
C TYR A 56 -14.48 -0.34 -17.02
N GLU A 57 -14.29 -1.53 -16.45
CA GLU A 57 -14.85 -2.78 -17.01
C GLU A 57 -16.39 -2.81 -16.96
N ASN A 58 -17.01 -2.22 -15.94
CA ASN A 58 -18.47 -2.19 -15.82
C ASN A 58 -19.15 -1.10 -16.67
N SER A 59 -18.40 -0.09 -17.14
CA SER A 59 -18.97 1.07 -17.84
C SER A 59 -18.84 1.00 -19.36
N VAL A 60 -18.10 0.01 -19.90
CA VAL A 60 -17.79 -0.10 -21.33
C VAL A 60 -18.18 -1.49 -21.83
N GLU A 61 -18.97 -1.57 -22.90
CA GLU A 61 -19.44 -2.86 -23.47
C GLU A 61 -18.32 -3.72 -24.07
N ALA A 62 -17.23 -3.09 -24.54
CA ALA A 62 -16.03 -3.76 -25.06
C ALA A 62 -14.75 -3.18 -24.39
N PRO A 63 -14.45 -3.59 -23.14
CA PRO A 63 -13.31 -3.03 -22.42
C PRO A 63 -11.98 -3.51 -23.02
N VAL A 64 -11.05 -2.59 -23.20
CA VAL A 64 -9.69 -2.90 -23.69
C VAL A 64 -8.77 -3.10 -22.48
N PRO A 65 -8.15 -4.29 -22.30
CA PRO A 65 -7.36 -4.60 -21.10
C PRO A 65 -6.20 -3.61 -20.84
N PHE A 66 -5.58 -3.11 -21.90
CA PHE A 66 -4.49 -2.14 -21.80
C PHE A 66 -4.96 -0.80 -21.21
N VAL A 67 -6.16 -0.36 -21.56
CA VAL A 67 -6.73 0.90 -21.06
C VAL A 67 -7.14 0.74 -19.59
N GLY A 68 -7.71 -0.40 -19.22
CA GLY A 68 -8.00 -0.73 -17.81
C GLY A 68 -6.75 -0.73 -16.93
N MET A 69 -5.64 -1.28 -17.44
CA MET A 69 -4.34 -1.24 -16.74
C MET A 69 -3.82 0.18 -16.56
N LEU A 70 -3.91 1.04 -17.59
CA LEU A 70 -3.52 2.45 -17.47
C LEU A 70 -4.38 3.20 -16.46
N ILE A 71 -5.70 2.97 -16.45
CA ILE A 71 -6.62 3.58 -15.48
C ILE A 71 -6.26 3.13 -14.06
N ALA A 72 -6.02 1.84 -13.85
CA ALA A 72 -5.60 1.31 -12.56
C ALA A 72 -4.31 1.96 -12.07
N LEU A 73 -3.32 2.12 -12.96
CA LEU A 73 -2.04 2.73 -12.65
C LEU A 73 -2.18 4.22 -12.28
N VAL A 74 -2.97 4.98 -13.04
CA VAL A 74 -3.22 6.40 -12.75
C VAL A 74 -3.98 6.56 -11.44
N CYS A 75 -5.05 5.79 -11.21
CA CYS A 75 -5.80 5.83 -9.94
C CYS A 75 -4.91 5.47 -8.74
N ALA A 76 -4.08 4.43 -8.87
CA ALA A 76 -3.17 4.03 -7.81
C ALA A 76 -2.15 5.14 -7.49
N LEU A 77 -1.59 5.78 -8.52
CA LEU A 77 -0.58 6.82 -8.37
C LEU A 77 -1.15 8.11 -7.78
N VAL A 78 -2.36 8.52 -8.21
CA VAL A 78 -3.03 9.70 -7.67
C VAL A 78 -3.44 9.49 -6.20
N CYS A 79 -4.07 8.37 -5.86
CA CYS A 79 -4.50 8.13 -4.48
C CYS A 79 -3.33 7.92 -3.51
N SER A 80 -2.29 7.18 -3.92
CA SER A 80 -1.07 7.06 -3.11
C SER A 80 -0.32 8.38 -2.99
N GLY A 81 -0.24 9.18 -4.06
CA GLY A 81 0.37 10.50 -4.07
C GLY A 81 -0.35 11.50 -3.16
N LEU A 82 -1.69 11.48 -3.14
CA LEU A 82 -2.48 12.30 -2.20
C LEU A 82 -2.29 11.85 -0.75
N GLY A 83 -2.23 10.54 -0.49
CA GLY A 83 -1.88 10.01 0.83
C GLY A 83 -0.49 10.47 1.28
N ALA A 84 0.50 10.46 0.38
CA ALA A 84 1.85 10.95 0.63
C ALA A 84 1.91 12.48 0.83
N LEU A 85 1.07 13.25 0.11
CA LEU A 85 0.97 14.69 0.30
C LEU A 85 0.44 15.05 1.69
N ILE A 86 -0.64 14.38 2.13
CA ILE A 86 -1.20 14.57 3.47
C ILE A 86 -0.14 14.24 4.52
N TYR A 87 0.58 13.12 4.33
CA TYR A 87 1.69 12.76 5.19
C TYR A 87 2.78 13.85 5.24
N SER A 88 3.18 14.41 4.09
CA SER A 88 4.22 15.45 4.01
C SER A 88 3.85 16.78 4.68
N VAL A 89 2.56 17.02 4.96
CA VAL A 89 2.08 18.24 5.62
C VAL A 89 1.83 18.02 7.11
N LEU A 90 1.45 16.80 7.50
CA LEU A 90 1.07 16.44 8.87
C LEU A 90 2.19 15.78 9.68
N THR A 91 3.35 15.54 9.06
CA THR A 91 4.64 15.15 9.67
C THR A 91 5.72 16.13 9.23
#